data_AF-A0A3Q7SHV5-F1
#
_entry.id   AF-A0A3Q7SHV5-F1
#
_cell.length_a   1.000
_cell.length_b   1.000
_cell.length_c   1.000
_cell.angle_alpha   90.00
_cell.angle_beta   90.00
_cell.angle_gamma   90.00
#
_symmetry.space_group_name_H-M   'P 1'
#
loop_
_entity.id
_entity.type
_entity.pdbx_description
1 polymer ?
#
loop_
_entity_poly.entity_id
_entity_poly.type
_entity_poly.pdbx_seq_one_letter_code
_entity_poly.pdbx_strand_id
1 'polypeptide(L)'
;MSRAGGVSQPQAGLQWSLRGSVSRLSGLKTSPSLASPDVLTGDLSLWKLWWPRLEPELHTRWRRCFQGPLPQELQRLWEAQLFGKSCLSSDLASPPPGPAWVSAAALHFAIQQAEETSIKSQLEKLNCQSEELLVVLFFFSLMGLLSSHLTPHAVDSLKAVDICAEILRCLDKRKVSWLVLFQLTDTDGGLGQVLLRLAPDPYVRLLPFAFYSLLSYFDEDAFIREDAFLRVAVDMYLKLICLFVTGETSAVSALAGRSQELQGQGDPVGLIIKARHFLLQSIPRCPEKSFANMAELLATSGHCDPEVSAALLSRHQAVSDDDLYQEPHLF
;
A
#
# COMPACT_ATOMS: atom_id res chain seq x y z
N MET A 1 -38.30 -49.58 -36.72
CA MET A 1 -37.03 -50.31 -36.89
C MET A 1 -36.17 -49.52 -37.87
N SER A 2 -35.56 -48.44 -37.39
CA SER A 2 -34.19 -48.36 -36.85
C SER A 2 -33.19 -47.93 -37.92
N ARG A 3 -33.03 -46.60 -38.03
CA ARG A 3 -31.81 -45.94 -38.53
C ARG A 3 -30.90 -45.69 -37.33
N ALA A 4 -29.73 -46.29 -37.33
CA ALA A 4 -28.57 -45.88 -36.53
C ALA A 4 -27.43 -45.71 -37.55
N GLY A 5 -26.66 -44.64 -37.58
CA GLY A 5 -26.19 -43.82 -36.46
C GLY A 5 -24.67 -43.98 -36.40
N GLY A 6 -23.98 -43.48 -37.43
CA GLY A 6 -22.52 -43.40 -37.45
C GLY A 6 -22.07 -42.24 -36.58
N VAL A 7 -21.65 -42.54 -35.34
CA VAL A 7 -21.04 -41.58 -34.42
C VAL A 7 -19.55 -41.53 -34.71
N SER A 8 -19.09 -40.40 -35.25
CA SER A 8 -17.68 -40.03 -35.27
C SER A 8 -17.22 -39.69 -33.85
N GLN A 9 -16.14 -40.32 -33.41
CA GLN A 9 -15.30 -39.82 -32.32
C GLN A 9 -14.81 -38.40 -32.61
N PRO A 10 -14.56 -37.60 -31.56
CA PRO A 10 -13.30 -36.88 -31.54
C PRO A 10 -12.54 -37.03 -30.22
N GLN A 11 -11.28 -37.45 -30.41
CA GLN A 11 -10.07 -36.84 -29.83
C GLN A 11 -9.97 -36.73 -28.31
N ALA A 12 -9.36 -37.78 -27.75
CA ALA A 12 -8.44 -37.66 -26.62
C ALA A 12 -7.27 -36.72 -27.00
N GLY A 13 -7.40 -35.44 -26.67
CA GLY A 13 -6.37 -34.43 -27.00
C GLY A 13 -6.27 -33.24 -26.05
N LEU A 14 -6.98 -33.24 -24.91
CA LEU A 14 -7.05 -32.09 -23.99
C LEU A 14 -6.89 -32.48 -22.50
N GLN A 15 -6.23 -33.61 -22.22
CA GLN A 15 -5.99 -34.05 -20.83
C GLN A 15 -4.65 -33.60 -20.21
N TRP A 16 -3.78 -32.93 -20.97
CA TRP A 16 -2.43 -32.56 -20.50
C TRP A 16 -2.14 -31.08 -20.69
N SER A 17 -2.86 -30.19 -20.01
CA SER A 17 -2.39 -28.80 -19.85
C SER A 17 -2.92 -28.04 -18.62
N LEU A 18 -3.92 -28.55 -17.90
CA LEU A 18 -4.48 -27.84 -16.73
C LEU A 18 -4.01 -28.40 -15.38
N ARG A 19 -3.46 -29.62 -15.36
CA ARG A 19 -2.94 -30.23 -14.12
C ARG A 19 -1.57 -29.66 -13.70
N GLY A 20 -0.79 -29.12 -14.64
CA GLY A 20 0.54 -28.54 -14.38
C GLY A 20 0.56 -27.07 -13.93
N SER A 21 -0.57 -26.37 -14.01
CA SER A 21 -0.68 -24.96 -13.59
C SER A 21 -1.37 -24.80 -12.23
N VAL A 22 -2.22 -25.76 -11.84
CA VAL A 22 -2.94 -25.71 -10.56
C VAL A 22 -2.09 -26.21 -9.38
N SER A 23 -1.13 -27.12 -9.62
CA SER A 23 -0.17 -27.57 -8.59
C SER A 23 0.89 -26.52 -8.22
N ARG A 24 0.93 -25.36 -8.88
CA ARG A 24 1.85 -24.25 -8.56
C ARG A 24 1.32 -23.27 -7.51
N LEU A 25 0.04 -23.37 -7.11
CA LEU A 25 -0.57 -22.48 -6.12
C LEU A 25 -0.69 -23.10 -4.71
N SER A 26 -0.39 -24.40 -4.56
CA SER A 26 -0.44 -25.11 -3.27
C SER A 26 0.88 -25.12 -2.49
N GLY A 27 1.93 -24.46 -3.00
CA GLY A 27 3.30 -24.53 -2.48
C GLY A 27 3.74 -23.35 -1.60
N LEU A 28 2.82 -22.61 -0.98
CA LEU A 28 3.16 -21.44 -0.14
C LEU A 28 3.35 -21.77 1.35
N LYS A 29 3.41 -23.06 1.71
CA LYS A 29 3.94 -23.49 3.01
C LYS A 29 5.34 -24.06 2.79
N THR A 30 6.34 -23.34 3.29
CA THR A 30 7.78 -23.66 3.36
C THR A 30 8.64 -23.35 2.12
N SER A 31 9.41 -22.26 2.24
CA SER A 31 10.62 -21.89 1.50
C SER A 31 10.51 -21.27 0.10
N PRO A 32 11.48 -20.39 -0.28
CA PRO A 32 11.32 -19.41 -1.35
C PRO A 32 11.81 -20.00 -2.68
N SER A 33 10.90 -20.23 -3.62
CA SER A 33 11.28 -20.41 -5.01
C SER A 33 10.23 -19.78 -5.93
N LEU A 34 10.72 -18.87 -6.76
CA LEU A 34 10.05 -18.10 -7.81
C LEU A 34 8.77 -18.76 -8.36
N ALA A 35 7.64 -18.09 -8.13
CA ALA A 35 6.47 -18.17 -9.01
C ALA A 35 5.96 -16.73 -9.21
N SER A 36 5.98 -16.28 -10.47
CA SER A 36 5.76 -14.90 -10.91
C SER A 36 4.46 -14.28 -10.35
N PRO A 37 4.54 -13.19 -9.57
CA PRO A 37 3.39 -12.46 -9.05
C PRO A 37 2.58 -11.72 -10.12
N ASP A 38 3.12 -11.56 -11.33
CA ASP A 38 2.66 -10.63 -12.37
C ASP A 38 1.23 -10.85 -12.89
N VAL A 39 0.63 -12.03 -12.64
CA VAL A 39 -0.71 -12.37 -13.16
C VAL A 39 -1.84 -11.94 -12.23
N LEU A 40 -1.58 -11.73 -10.94
CA LEU A 40 -2.59 -11.30 -9.96
C LEU A 40 -2.48 -9.81 -9.59
N THR A 41 -1.35 -9.19 -9.89
CA THR A 41 -1.08 -7.76 -9.68
C THR A 41 -1.19 -6.92 -10.95
N GLY A 42 -1.66 -7.52 -12.05
CA GLY A 42 -2.04 -6.78 -13.25
C GLY A 42 -3.00 -5.67 -12.84
N ASP A 43 -2.45 -4.45 -12.79
CA ASP A 43 -3.04 -3.14 -12.58
C ASP A 43 -4.37 -3.18 -11.80
N LEU A 44 -4.46 -2.63 -10.59
CA LEU A 44 -5.72 -2.60 -9.78
C LEU A 44 -6.96 -2.15 -10.59
N SER A 45 -6.72 -1.42 -11.69
CA SER A 45 -7.65 -1.09 -12.78
C SER A 45 -8.24 -2.29 -13.56
N LEU A 46 -7.45 -3.33 -13.88
CA LEU A 46 -7.87 -4.58 -14.54
C LEU A 46 -8.76 -5.42 -13.64
N TRP A 47 -8.45 -5.56 -12.35
CA TRP A 47 -9.36 -6.25 -11.42
C TRP A 47 -10.73 -5.55 -11.35
N LYS A 48 -10.71 -4.22 -11.21
CA LYS A 48 -11.92 -3.35 -11.18
C LYS A 48 -12.79 -3.50 -12.43
N LEU A 49 -12.19 -3.60 -13.61
CA LEU A 49 -12.93 -3.61 -14.88
C LEU A 49 -13.40 -5.03 -15.26
N TRP A 50 -12.64 -6.06 -14.93
CA TRP A 50 -12.86 -7.41 -15.44
C TRP A 50 -13.62 -8.30 -14.47
N TRP A 51 -13.42 -8.16 -13.16
CA TRP A 51 -14.01 -9.11 -12.22
C TRP A 51 -15.55 -9.19 -12.27
N PRO A 52 -16.30 -8.06 -12.25
CA PRO A 52 -17.77 -8.11 -12.35
C PRO A 52 -18.28 -8.78 -13.64
N ARG A 53 -17.46 -8.82 -14.68
CA ARG A 53 -17.77 -9.46 -15.97
C ARG A 53 -17.32 -10.91 -16.02
N LEU A 54 -16.21 -11.23 -15.37
CA LEU A 54 -15.57 -12.55 -15.38
C LEU A 54 -16.27 -13.52 -14.42
N GLU A 55 -16.67 -13.05 -13.26
CA GLU A 55 -17.34 -13.81 -12.21
C GLU A 55 -18.58 -14.60 -12.67
N PRO A 56 -19.60 -13.98 -13.31
CA PRO A 56 -20.79 -14.70 -13.76
C PRO A 56 -20.46 -15.74 -14.84
N GLU A 57 -19.47 -15.46 -15.69
CA GLU A 57 -19.05 -16.37 -16.77
C GLU A 57 -18.31 -17.59 -16.23
N LEU A 58 -17.38 -17.38 -15.29
CA LEU A 58 -16.67 -18.47 -14.60
C LEU A 58 -17.65 -19.37 -13.85
N HIS A 59 -18.58 -18.77 -13.11
CA HIS A 59 -19.57 -19.53 -12.35
C HIS A 59 -20.49 -20.34 -13.27
N THR A 60 -20.93 -19.74 -14.39
CA THR A 60 -21.83 -20.40 -15.34
C THR A 60 -21.13 -21.53 -16.08
N ARG A 61 -19.90 -21.31 -16.55
CA ARG A 61 -19.09 -22.34 -17.21
C ARG A 61 -18.75 -23.49 -16.27
N TRP A 62 -18.35 -23.19 -15.03
CA TRP A 62 -18.02 -24.23 -14.06
C TRP A 62 -19.22 -25.14 -13.76
N ARG A 63 -20.38 -24.54 -13.47
CA ARG A 63 -21.63 -25.30 -13.27
C ARG A 63 -21.99 -26.14 -14.50
N ARG A 64 -21.84 -25.58 -15.71
CA ARG A 64 -22.14 -26.30 -16.97
C ARG A 64 -21.20 -27.47 -17.22
N CYS A 65 -19.90 -27.32 -16.95
CA CYS A 65 -18.89 -28.32 -17.30
C CYS A 65 -18.67 -29.40 -16.23
N PHE A 66 -18.82 -29.07 -14.94
CA PHE A 66 -18.37 -29.94 -13.86
C PHE A 66 -19.46 -30.32 -12.86
N GLN A 67 -20.63 -29.67 -12.89
CA GLN A 67 -21.78 -29.91 -11.99
C GLN A 67 -21.40 -30.10 -10.49
N GLY A 68 -20.34 -29.42 -10.04
CA GLY A 68 -19.79 -29.54 -8.69
C GLY A 68 -19.61 -28.17 -8.02
N PRO A 69 -19.19 -28.14 -6.74
CA PRO A 69 -18.89 -26.91 -6.04
C PRO A 69 -17.75 -26.15 -6.73
N LEU A 70 -17.72 -24.83 -6.57
CA LEU A 70 -16.63 -24.01 -7.10
C LEU A 70 -15.29 -24.46 -6.46
N PRO A 71 -14.17 -24.35 -7.18
CA PRO A 71 -12.84 -24.50 -6.58
C PRO A 71 -12.68 -23.57 -5.39
N GLN A 72 -11.94 -24.03 -4.39
CA GLN A 72 -11.79 -23.35 -3.11
C GLN A 72 -11.25 -21.92 -3.28
N GLU A 73 -10.32 -21.70 -4.22
CA GLU A 73 -9.72 -20.39 -4.48
C GLU A 73 -10.75 -19.41 -5.08
N LEU A 74 -11.60 -19.87 -5.99
CA LEU A 74 -12.67 -19.04 -6.55
C LEU A 74 -13.76 -18.76 -5.51
N GLN A 75 -14.06 -19.73 -4.65
CA GLN A 75 -14.97 -19.53 -3.52
C GLN A 75 -14.43 -18.47 -2.55
N ARG A 76 -13.14 -18.49 -2.21
CA ARG A 76 -12.51 -17.47 -1.35
C ARG A 76 -12.58 -16.07 -1.94
N LEU A 77 -12.38 -15.93 -3.26
CA LEU A 77 -12.50 -14.64 -3.94
C LEU A 77 -13.94 -14.10 -3.86
N TRP A 78 -14.93 -14.96 -4.07
CA TRP A 78 -16.34 -14.62 -3.92
C TRP A 78 -16.69 -14.20 -2.49
N GLU A 79 -16.26 -14.99 -1.49
CA GLU A 79 -16.47 -14.69 -0.06
C GLU A 79 -15.83 -13.35 0.33
N ALA A 80 -14.62 -13.06 -0.15
CA ALA A 80 -13.95 -11.79 0.11
C ALA A 80 -14.72 -10.59 -0.47
N GLN A 81 -15.39 -10.75 -1.61
CA GLN A 81 -16.21 -9.69 -2.20
C GLN A 81 -17.53 -9.46 -1.48
N LEU A 82 -18.17 -10.55 -1.07
CA LEU A 82 -19.31 -10.44 -0.17
C LEU A 82 -18.90 -9.71 1.11
N PHE A 83 -17.77 -10.09 1.71
CA PHE A 83 -17.19 -9.42 2.87
C PHE A 83 -17.02 -7.91 2.63
N GLY A 84 -16.33 -7.51 1.56
CA GLY A 84 -16.10 -6.10 1.24
C GLY A 84 -17.39 -5.29 1.08
N LYS A 85 -18.43 -5.86 0.45
CA LYS A 85 -19.75 -5.22 0.33
C LYS A 85 -20.46 -5.13 1.68
N SER A 86 -20.45 -6.20 2.46
CA SER A 86 -21.11 -6.24 3.77
C SER A 86 -20.45 -5.29 4.79
N CYS A 87 -19.12 -5.10 4.72
CA CYS A 87 -18.40 -4.17 5.59
C CYS A 87 -18.95 -2.74 5.45
N LEU A 88 -19.36 -2.36 4.24
CA LEU A 88 -19.88 -1.04 3.93
C LEU A 88 -21.39 -0.93 4.19
N SER A 89 -22.15 -2.02 4.07
CA SER A 89 -23.62 -2.01 4.25
C SER A 89 -24.10 -2.10 5.70
N SER A 90 -23.22 -1.86 6.68
CA SER A 90 -23.54 -1.80 8.12
C SER A 90 -23.88 -3.12 8.82
N ASP A 91 -23.75 -4.24 8.12
CA ASP A 91 -23.91 -5.59 8.67
C ASP A 91 -22.53 -6.20 8.90
N LEU A 92 -21.81 -5.87 9.98
CA LEU A 92 -20.64 -6.70 10.28
C LEU A 92 -20.25 -6.92 11.75
N ALA A 93 -20.27 -8.21 12.08
CA ALA A 93 -19.49 -8.89 13.12
C ALA A 93 -18.73 -10.12 12.54
N SER A 94 -18.68 -10.32 11.21
CA SER A 94 -18.02 -11.50 10.63
C SER A 94 -16.51 -11.27 10.41
N PRO A 95 -15.65 -12.25 10.73
CA PRO A 95 -14.22 -12.15 10.45
C PRO A 95 -13.95 -12.22 8.94
N PRO A 96 -12.85 -11.61 8.45
CA PRO A 96 -12.48 -11.67 7.04
C PRO A 96 -12.25 -13.13 6.58
N PRO A 97 -12.82 -13.54 5.44
CA PRO A 97 -12.63 -14.88 4.93
C PRO A 97 -11.25 -15.00 4.26
N GLY A 98 -10.42 -15.91 4.77
CA GLY A 98 -9.14 -16.26 4.14
C GLY A 98 -8.00 -15.25 4.41
N PRO A 99 -7.01 -15.14 3.50
CA PRO A 99 -5.86 -14.25 3.68
C PRO A 99 -6.26 -12.77 3.68
N ALA A 100 -5.67 -11.98 4.58
CA ALA A 100 -6.00 -10.57 4.77
C ALA A 100 -5.91 -9.74 3.47
N TRP A 101 -4.93 -10.04 2.60
CA TRP A 101 -4.75 -9.29 1.35
C TRP A 101 -5.93 -9.43 0.37
N VAL A 102 -6.60 -10.58 0.33
CA VAL A 102 -7.74 -10.81 -0.57
C VAL A 102 -8.94 -10.00 -0.09
N SER A 103 -9.24 -10.07 1.20
CA SER A 103 -10.31 -9.29 1.83
C SER A 103 -10.04 -7.79 1.74
N ALA A 104 -8.79 -7.35 1.90
CA ALA A 104 -8.39 -5.95 1.76
C ALA A 104 -8.56 -5.44 0.33
N ALA A 105 -8.18 -6.23 -0.69
CA ALA A 105 -8.39 -5.87 -2.09
C ALA A 105 -9.88 -5.73 -2.43
N ALA A 106 -10.70 -6.67 -1.95
CA ALA A 106 -12.15 -6.64 -2.15
C ALA A 106 -12.81 -5.45 -1.44
N LEU A 107 -12.37 -5.13 -0.22
CA LEU A 107 -12.84 -3.98 0.54
C LEU A 107 -12.42 -2.65 -0.13
N HIS A 108 -11.16 -2.52 -0.55
CA HIS A 108 -10.68 -1.37 -1.33
C HIS A 108 -11.56 -1.14 -2.56
N PHE A 109 -11.88 -2.21 -3.30
CA PHE A 109 -12.76 -2.13 -4.46
C PHE A 109 -14.20 -1.70 -4.11
N ALA A 110 -14.73 -2.18 -2.98
CA ALA A 110 -16.04 -1.76 -2.50
C ALA A 110 -16.06 -0.26 -2.14
N ILE A 111 -15.02 0.23 -1.45
CA ILE A 111 -14.86 1.66 -1.09
C ILE A 111 -14.78 2.53 -2.35
N GLN A 112 -14.04 2.09 -3.36
CA GLN A 112 -13.89 2.81 -4.63
C GLN A 112 -15.21 2.93 -5.41
N GLN A 113 -16.19 2.05 -5.15
CA GLN A 113 -17.52 2.10 -5.77
C GLN A 113 -18.58 2.75 -4.89
N ALA A 114 -18.27 3.01 -3.62
CA ALA A 114 -19.20 3.65 -2.69
C ALA A 114 -19.37 5.15 -3.00
N GLU A 115 -20.58 5.64 -2.72
CA GLU A 115 -20.89 7.07 -2.78
C GLU A 115 -20.13 7.83 -1.69
N GLU A 116 -19.60 9.00 -2.05
CA GLU A 116 -18.66 9.79 -1.24
C GLU A 116 -19.17 10.15 0.16
N THR A 117 -20.47 10.43 0.28
CA THR A 117 -21.13 10.79 1.54
C THR A 117 -21.18 9.66 2.57
N SER A 118 -21.02 8.41 2.13
CA SER A 118 -21.10 7.21 2.98
C SER A 118 -19.73 6.70 3.43
N ILE A 119 -18.63 7.13 2.81
CA ILE A 119 -17.31 6.53 3.00
C ILE A 119 -16.79 6.75 4.42
N LYS A 120 -16.84 7.98 4.96
CA LYS A 120 -16.30 8.29 6.30
C LYS A 120 -16.98 7.46 7.40
N SER A 121 -18.31 7.43 7.41
CA SER A 121 -19.08 6.68 8.41
C SER A 121 -18.96 5.16 8.26
N GLN A 122 -18.67 4.67 7.05
CA GLN A 122 -18.39 3.25 6.81
C GLN A 122 -16.97 2.87 7.24
N LEU A 123 -15.98 3.72 6.99
CA LEU A 123 -14.58 3.49 7.36
C LEU A 123 -14.37 3.53 8.87
N GLU A 124 -15.11 4.37 9.62
CA GLU A 124 -15.09 4.35 11.08
C GLU A 124 -15.41 2.96 11.67
N LYS A 125 -16.25 2.17 10.98
CA LYS A 125 -16.63 0.82 11.41
C LYS A 125 -15.55 -0.23 11.16
N LEU A 126 -14.52 0.08 10.36
CA LEU A 126 -13.38 -0.82 10.13
C LEU A 126 -12.50 -1.00 11.36
N ASN A 127 -12.72 -0.22 12.42
CA ASN A 127 -11.98 -0.34 13.68
C ASN A 127 -12.06 -1.76 14.28
N CYS A 128 -13.11 -2.53 13.98
CA CYS A 128 -13.32 -3.89 14.48
C CYS A 128 -12.53 -5.00 13.72
N GLN A 129 -11.82 -4.67 12.64
CA GLN A 129 -11.17 -5.67 11.77
C GLN A 129 -9.78 -6.10 12.27
N SER A 130 -9.03 -6.94 11.55
CA SER A 130 -7.65 -7.28 11.94
C SER A 130 -6.65 -6.16 11.54
N GLU A 131 -5.54 -6.06 12.27
CA GLU A 131 -4.50 -5.04 12.02
C GLU A 131 -3.83 -5.26 10.65
N GLU A 132 -3.55 -6.53 10.33
CA GLU A 132 -3.01 -6.93 9.02
C GLU A 132 -3.93 -6.48 7.87
N LEU A 133 -5.25 -6.64 8.01
CA LEU A 133 -6.21 -6.19 7.00
C LEU A 133 -6.11 -4.68 6.78
N LEU A 134 -6.01 -3.89 7.85
CA LEU A 134 -5.93 -2.44 7.76
C LEU A 134 -4.63 -1.97 7.10
N VAL A 135 -3.49 -2.60 7.43
CA VAL A 135 -2.20 -2.28 6.79
C VAL A 135 -2.23 -2.62 5.30
N VAL A 136 -2.77 -3.78 4.93
CA VAL A 136 -2.87 -4.17 3.50
C VAL A 136 -3.89 -3.29 2.77
N LEU A 137 -4.99 -2.90 3.42
CA LEU A 137 -5.97 -1.96 2.86
C LEU A 137 -5.36 -0.58 2.63
N PHE A 138 -4.54 -0.11 3.58
CA PHE A 138 -3.82 1.15 3.44
C PHE A 138 -2.84 1.11 2.27
N PHE A 139 -2.10 0.00 2.11
CA PHE A 139 -1.26 -0.22 0.93
C PHE A 139 -2.05 -0.11 -0.38
N PHE A 140 -3.19 -0.80 -0.52
CA PHE A 140 -4.00 -0.69 -1.74
C PHE A 140 -4.53 0.73 -1.97
N SER A 141 -4.88 1.45 -0.90
CA SER A 141 -5.34 2.84 -0.98
C SER A 141 -4.22 3.78 -1.43
N LEU A 142 -2.98 3.58 -0.94
CA LEU A 142 -1.79 4.31 -1.42
C LEU A 142 -1.55 4.07 -2.91
N MET A 143 -1.67 2.82 -3.37
CA MET A 143 -1.58 2.50 -4.80
C MET A 143 -2.70 3.17 -5.60
N GLY A 144 -3.92 3.22 -5.06
CA GLY A 144 -5.05 3.93 -5.66
C GLY A 144 -4.81 5.45 -5.78
N LEU A 145 -4.26 6.07 -4.73
CA LEU A 145 -3.84 7.47 -4.72
C LEU A 145 -2.80 7.74 -5.81
N LEU A 146 -1.72 6.96 -5.86
CA LEU A 146 -0.68 7.09 -6.88
C LEU A 146 -1.24 6.88 -8.29
N SER A 147 -2.13 5.90 -8.46
CA SER A 147 -2.81 5.67 -9.75
C SER A 147 -3.63 6.87 -10.20
N SER A 148 -4.31 7.56 -9.27
CA SER A 148 -5.08 8.76 -9.60
C SER A 148 -4.18 9.90 -10.09
N HIS A 149 -2.96 9.99 -9.57
CA HIS A 149 -1.99 10.98 -10.00
C HIS A 149 -1.34 10.65 -11.35
N LEU A 150 -1.23 9.37 -11.68
CA LEU A 150 -0.65 8.91 -12.95
C LEU A 150 -1.66 8.88 -14.11
N THR A 151 -2.97 8.89 -13.84
CA THR A 151 -4.00 8.69 -14.86
C THR A 151 -4.53 10.03 -15.42
N PRO A 152 -4.50 10.26 -16.75
CA PRO A 152 -4.86 11.52 -17.42
C PRO A 152 -6.26 12.12 -17.20
N HIS A 153 -7.18 11.45 -16.50
CA HIS A 153 -8.58 11.89 -16.35
C HIS A 153 -9.13 11.65 -14.94
N ALA A 154 -8.28 11.40 -13.94
CA ALA A 154 -8.74 11.13 -12.59
C ALA A 154 -9.07 12.45 -11.86
N VAL A 155 -10.37 12.74 -11.75
CA VAL A 155 -10.93 13.83 -10.93
C VAL A 155 -10.90 13.47 -9.42
N ASP A 156 -10.46 12.25 -9.08
CA ASP A 156 -10.67 11.63 -7.77
C ASP A 156 -9.42 11.63 -6.85
N SER A 157 -8.39 12.44 -7.12
CA SER A 157 -7.17 12.44 -6.27
C SER A 157 -7.44 12.90 -4.84
N LEU A 158 -8.27 13.95 -4.66
CA LEU A 158 -8.72 14.40 -3.35
C LEU A 158 -9.48 13.30 -2.59
N LYS A 159 -10.38 12.59 -3.28
CA LYS A 159 -11.10 11.45 -2.71
C LYS A 159 -10.14 10.34 -2.28
N ALA A 160 -9.10 10.07 -3.08
CA ALA A 160 -8.10 9.05 -2.74
C ALA A 160 -7.25 9.46 -1.53
N VAL A 161 -6.89 10.74 -1.39
CA VAL A 161 -6.23 11.28 -0.18
C VAL A 161 -7.14 11.12 1.04
N ASP A 162 -8.41 11.49 0.93
CA ASP A 162 -9.37 11.38 2.04
C ASP A 162 -9.57 9.92 2.49
N ILE A 163 -9.63 8.97 1.56
CA ILE A 163 -9.69 7.53 1.88
C ILE A 163 -8.43 7.09 2.63
N CYS A 164 -7.25 7.46 2.13
CA CYS A 164 -5.97 7.14 2.80
C CYS A 164 -5.92 7.73 4.20
N ALA A 165 -6.34 8.98 4.37
CA ALA A 165 -6.36 9.68 5.65
C ALA A 165 -7.31 9.02 6.68
N GLU A 166 -8.48 8.55 6.24
CA GLU A 166 -9.43 7.89 7.13
C GLU A 166 -8.89 6.53 7.60
N ILE A 167 -8.30 5.74 6.70
CA ILE A 167 -7.67 4.46 7.05
C ILE A 167 -6.46 4.69 7.98
N LEU A 168 -5.65 5.72 7.69
CA LEU A 168 -4.54 6.12 8.54
C LEU A 168 -5.01 6.46 9.96
N ARG A 169 -6.10 7.21 10.09
CA ARG A 169 -6.71 7.50 11.40
C ARG A 169 -7.16 6.24 12.13
N CYS A 170 -7.70 5.24 11.42
CA CYS A 170 -8.04 3.95 12.01
C CYS A 170 -6.80 3.19 12.52
N LEU A 171 -5.69 3.22 11.77
CA LEU A 171 -4.42 2.62 12.16
C LEU A 171 -3.82 3.31 13.39
N ASP A 172 -3.82 4.64 13.42
CA ASP A 172 -3.32 5.45 14.54
C ASP A 172 -4.13 5.22 15.82
N LYS A 173 -5.47 5.20 15.73
CA LYS A 173 -6.35 4.87 16.88
C LYS A 173 -6.01 3.53 17.53
N ARG A 174 -5.53 2.58 16.73
CA ARG A 174 -5.16 1.24 17.17
C ARG A 174 -3.68 1.06 17.46
N LYS A 175 -2.86 2.10 17.26
CA LYS A 175 -1.40 2.06 17.43
C LYS A 175 -0.75 0.98 16.56
N VAL A 176 -1.30 0.73 15.38
CA VAL A 176 -0.73 -0.21 14.41
C VAL A 176 0.32 0.52 13.59
N SER A 177 1.55 0.01 13.61
CA SER A 177 2.63 0.63 12.83
C SER A 177 2.41 0.42 11.33
N TRP A 178 2.09 1.51 10.64
CA TRP A 178 1.90 1.56 9.19
C TRP A 178 3.16 1.99 8.44
N LEU A 179 4.18 2.46 9.18
CA LEU A 179 5.49 2.88 8.65
C LEU A 179 6.21 1.76 7.90
N VAL A 180 5.87 0.51 8.18
CA VAL A 180 6.40 -0.69 7.50
C VAL A 180 6.19 -0.64 5.97
N LEU A 181 5.19 0.09 5.48
CA LEU A 181 4.93 0.26 4.05
C LEU A 181 5.90 1.25 3.37
N PHE A 182 6.61 2.06 4.15
CA PHE A 182 7.52 3.10 3.66
C PHE A 182 9.00 2.74 3.92
N GLN A 183 9.29 1.62 4.57
CA GLN A 183 10.65 1.15 4.82
C GLN A 183 11.22 0.44 3.59
N LEU A 184 11.49 1.18 2.52
CA LEU A 184 11.88 0.64 1.21
C LEU A 184 13.20 -0.14 1.22
N THR A 185 14.12 0.19 2.12
CA THR A 185 15.47 -0.38 2.21
C THR A 185 15.60 -1.49 3.24
N ASP A 186 14.52 -1.80 3.97
CA ASP A 186 14.55 -2.84 4.99
C ASP A 186 14.51 -4.25 4.37
N THR A 187 15.46 -5.09 4.74
CA THR A 187 15.66 -6.43 4.19
C THR A 187 14.88 -7.52 4.92
N ASP A 188 14.18 -7.19 6.01
CA ASP A 188 13.67 -8.17 6.98
C ASP A 188 12.45 -8.99 6.51
N GLY A 189 12.08 -8.89 5.23
CA GLY A 189 11.08 -9.78 4.63
C GLY A 189 9.67 -9.66 5.23
N GLY A 190 9.41 -8.60 6.00
CA GLY A 190 8.12 -8.32 6.63
C GLY A 190 7.00 -8.06 5.62
N LEU A 191 5.76 -7.97 6.13
CA LEU A 191 4.55 -7.76 5.32
C LEU A 191 4.68 -6.56 4.36
N GLY A 192 5.26 -5.45 4.81
CA GLY A 192 5.48 -4.27 3.97
C GLY A 192 6.34 -4.58 2.75
N GLN A 193 7.45 -5.31 2.92
CA GLN A 193 8.32 -5.72 1.82
C GLN A 193 7.64 -6.68 0.84
N VAL A 194 6.83 -7.61 1.35
CA VAL A 194 6.03 -8.51 0.50
C VAL A 194 5.06 -7.69 -0.35
N LEU A 195 4.36 -6.73 0.23
CA LEU A 195 3.42 -5.86 -0.48
C LEU A 195 4.13 -4.96 -1.50
N LEU A 196 5.27 -4.38 -1.15
CA LEU A 196 6.05 -3.54 -2.06
C LEU A 196 6.54 -4.30 -3.30
N ARG A 197 6.89 -5.58 -3.15
CA ARG A 197 7.24 -6.46 -4.30
C ARG A 197 6.06 -6.75 -5.23
N LEU A 198 4.82 -6.55 -4.77
CA LEU A 198 3.61 -6.68 -5.59
C LEU A 198 3.26 -5.39 -6.33
N ALA A 199 3.81 -4.24 -5.92
CA ALA A 199 3.55 -2.97 -6.56
C ALA A 199 4.41 -2.79 -7.81
N PRO A 200 3.89 -2.15 -8.87
CA PRO A 200 4.71 -1.76 -10.02
C PRO A 200 5.81 -0.76 -9.60
N ASP A 201 7.02 -0.91 -10.13
CA ASP A 201 8.16 -0.04 -9.82
C ASP A 201 7.88 1.48 -9.89
N PRO A 202 7.08 2.00 -10.86
CA PRO A 202 6.73 3.42 -10.86
C PRO A 202 5.97 3.88 -9.61
N TYR A 203 5.15 3.01 -9.03
CA TYR A 203 4.35 3.32 -7.84
C TYR A 203 5.24 3.29 -6.59
N VAL A 204 6.12 2.28 -6.49
CA VAL A 204 7.09 2.19 -5.39
C VAL A 204 7.99 3.43 -5.36
N ARG A 205 8.45 3.89 -6.52
CA ARG A 205 9.24 5.13 -6.64
C ARG A 205 8.47 6.37 -6.20
N LEU A 206 7.15 6.42 -6.37
CA LEU A 206 6.31 7.56 -5.97
C LEU A 206 5.77 7.49 -4.54
N LEU A 207 6.09 6.45 -3.76
CA LEU A 207 5.70 6.38 -2.35
C LEU A 207 6.11 7.59 -1.51
N PRO A 208 7.31 8.21 -1.70
CA PRO A 208 7.65 9.47 -1.04
C PRO A 208 6.62 10.58 -1.27
N PHE A 209 6.09 10.67 -2.50
CA PHE A 209 5.05 11.64 -2.82
C PHE A 209 3.78 11.35 -2.01
N ALA A 210 3.29 10.10 -2.04
CA ALA A 210 2.11 9.71 -1.28
C ALA A 210 2.26 9.90 0.24
N PHE A 211 3.44 9.60 0.80
CA PHE A 211 3.75 9.83 2.20
C PHE A 211 3.56 11.31 2.58
N TYR A 212 4.16 12.22 1.81
CA TYR A 212 4.10 13.65 2.11
C TYR A 212 2.76 14.30 1.73
N SER A 213 1.98 13.71 0.83
CA SER A 213 0.60 14.12 0.57
C SER A 213 -0.30 13.94 1.80
N LEU A 214 0.06 13.03 2.72
CA LEU A 214 -0.71 12.73 3.93
C LEU A 214 -0.27 13.53 5.17
N LEU A 215 0.70 14.44 5.04
CA LEU A 215 1.28 15.21 6.16
C LEU A 215 0.23 15.82 7.11
N SER A 216 -0.81 16.45 6.57
CA SER A 216 -1.84 17.13 7.37
C SER A 216 -2.72 16.19 8.19
N TYR A 217 -2.59 14.89 7.97
CA TYR A 217 -3.35 13.84 8.66
C TYR A 217 -2.49 13.01 9.60
N PHE A 218 -1.18 13.28 9.68
CA PHE A 218 -0.33 12.65 10.67
C PHE A 218 -0.73 13.12 12.06
N ASP A 219 -0.74 12.17 12.99
CA ASP A 219 -0.91 12.47 14.41
C ASP A 219 0.26 13.36 14.89
N GLU A 220 -0.08 14.44 15.60
CA GLU A 220 0.88 15.43 16.12
C GLU A 220 1.91 14.81 17.08
N ASP A 221 1.64 13.62 17.60
CA ASP A 221 2.55 12.88 18.47
C ASP A 221 3.14 11.61 17.81
N ALA A 222 2.93 11.42 16.50
CA ALA A 222 3.42 10.22 15.77
C ALA A 222 4.93 10.03 15.90
N PHE A 223 5.71 11.12 15.85
CA PHE A 223 7.16 11.09 15.96
C PHE A 223 7.67 10.88 17.40
N ILE A 224 6.82 11.02 18.42
CA ILE A 224 7.14 10.66 19.82
C ILE A 224 6.85 9.17 20.05
N ARG A 225 5.80 8.66 19.41
CA ARG A 225 5.27 7.32 19.64
C ARG A 225 6.11 6.22 19.01
N GLU A 226 6.66 6.45 17.82
CA GLU A 226 7.38 5.43 17.04
C GLU A 226 8.82 5.86 16.76
N ASP A 227 9.79 5.18 17.37
CA ASP A 227 11.22 5.49 17.22
C ASP A 227 11.67 5.53 15.74
N ALA A 228 11.09 4.67 14.90
CA ALA A 228 11.39 4.57 13.47
C ALA A 228 10.82 5.71 12.61
N PHE A 229 9.90 6.53 13.13
CA PHE A 229 9.17 7.54 12.35
C PHE A 229 10.12 8.55 11.72
N LEU A 230 11.03 9.13 12.51
CA LEU A 230 11.98 10.14 12.02
C LEU A 230 12.85 9.57 10.89
N ARG A 231 13.35 8.34 11.04
CA ARG A 231 14.15 7.66 10.02
C ARG A 231 13.39 7.52 8.72
N VAL A 232 12.17 7.01 8.78
CA VAL A 232 11.31 6.80 7.61
C VAL A 232 10.98 8.14 6.95
N ALA A 233 10.64 9.17 7.73
CA ALA A 233 10.35 10.49 7.20
C ALA A 233 11.57 11.08 6.47
N VAL A 234 12.75 11.08 7.08
CA VAL A 234 13.98 11.58 6.44
C VAL A 234 14.31 10.79 5.17
N ASP A 235 14.19 9.46 5.22
CA ASP A 235 14.42 8.59 4.05
C ASP A 235 13.44 8.89 2.91
N MET A 236 12.14 9.03 3.21
CA MET A 236 11.14 9.47 2.22
C MET A 236 11.47 10.85 1.68
N TYR A 237 11.93 11.80 2.50
CA TYR A 237 12.25 13.15 2.04
C TYR A 237 13.43 13.16 1.07
N LEU A 238 14.49 12.43 1.38
CA LEU A 238 15.65 12.31 0.51
C LEU A 238 15.26 11.68 -0.82
N LYS A 239 14.44 10.62 -0.79
CA LYS A 239 13.89 10.02 -2.00
C LYS A 239 12.98 10.99 -2.76
N LEU A 240 12.17 11.79 -2.07
CA LEU A 240 11.34 12.83 -2.68
C LEU A 240 12.21 13.84 -3.44
N ILE A 241 13.26 14.38 -2.82
CA ILE A 241 14.20 15.29 -3.48
C ILE A 241 14.80 14.63 -4.72
N CYS A 242 15.29 13.38 -4.57
CA CYS A 242 15.89 12.64 -5.68
C CYS A 242 14.93 12.47 -6.87
N LEU A 243 13.64 12.20 -6.64
CA LEU A 243 12.64 12.11 -7.71
C LEU A 243 12.56 13.38 -8.57
N PHE A 244 12.77 14.55 -7.96
CA PHE A 244 12.69 15.84 -8.66
C PHE A 244 14.04 16.31 -9.23
N VAL A 245 15.14 16.09 -8.52
CA VAL A 245 16.49 16.54 -8.92
C VAL A 245 17.07 15.68 -10.04
N THR A 246 16.84 14.36 -10.03
CA THR A 246 17.46 13.43 -10.99
C THR A 246 16.84 13.45 -12.40
N GLY A 247 15.74 14.19 -12.60
CA GLY A 247 15.10 14.23 -13.92
C GLY A 247 14.49 12.88 -14.34
N GLU A 248 14.21 11.96 -13.41
CA GLU A 248 13.30 10.81 -13.61
C GLU A 248 11.84 11.26 -13.78
N THR A 249 11.66 12.34 -14.54
CA THR A 249 10.49 13.19 -14.60
C THR A 249 9.53 12.76 -15.70
N SER A 250 9.69 11.63 -16.38
CA SER A 250 8.67 11.26 -17.39
C SER A 250 7.29 11.01 -16.74
N ALA A 251 7.25 10.46 -15.52
CA ALA A 251 6.01 10.29 -14.75
C ALA A 251 5.63 11.55 -13.95
N VAL A 252 6.62 12.32 -13.49
CA VAL A 252 6.43 13.51 -12.66
C VAL A 252 6.17 14.79 -13.48
N SER A 253 6.66 14.90 -14.71
CA SER A 253 6.33 15.98 -15.66
C SER A 253 4.90 15.86 -16.17
N ALA A 254 4.35 14.64 -16.25
CA ALA A 254 2.91 14.45 -16.45
C ALA A 254 2.10 15.02 -15.28
N LEU A 255 2.66 14.99 -14.06
CA LEU A 255 2.09 15.59 -12.84
C LEU A 255 2.27 17.12 -12.81
N ALA A 256 3.46 17.62 -13.16
CA ALA A 256 3.82 19.05 -13.11
C ALA A 256 3.14 19.88 -14.21
N GLY A 257 2.97 19.32 -15.43
CA GLY A 257 2.24 19.99 -16.52
C GLY A 257 0.75 20.21 -16.25
N ARG A 258 0.20 19.60 -15.19
CA ARG A 258 -1.22 19.68 -14.80
C ARG A 258 -1.47 20.42 -13.50
N SER A 259 -0.41 20.83 -12.79
CA SER A 259 -0.50 21.68 -11.58
C SER A 259 -1.17 23.03 -11.85
N GLN A 260 -1.23 23.48 -13.10
CA GLN A 260 -1.95 24.70 -13.48
C GLN A 260 -3.49 24.56 -13.40
N GLU A 261 -4.02 23.34 -13.39
CA GLU A 261 -5.47 23.08 -13.40
C GLU A 261 -6.01 22.64 -12.00
N LEU A 262 -5.13 22.21 -11.09
CA LEU A 262 -5.45 21.82 -9.70
C LEU A 262 -4.92 22.87 -8.71
N GLN A 263 -5.59 24.02 -8.59
CA GLN A 263 -5.23 25.12 -7.69
C GLN A 263 -5.26 24.79 -6.17
N GLY A 264 -5.50 23.55 -5.75
CA GLY A 264 -5.66 23.19 -4.33
C GLY A 264 -4.64 22.21 -3.75
N GLN A 265 -3.95 21.41 -4.58
CA GLN A 265 -3.08 20.32 -4.12
C GLN A 265 -1.81 20.21 -4.96
N GLY A 266 -0.78 20.93 -4.49
CA GLY A 266 0.60 20.47 -4.56
C GLY A 266 1.32 20.68 -5.89
N ASP A 267 1.73 21.91 -6.15
CA ASP A 267 2.99 22.13 -6.88
C ASP A 267 4.07 21.23 -6.24
N PRO A 268 4.77 20.37 -7.00
CA PRO A 268 5.77 19.46 -6.47
C PRO A 268 6.85 20.17 -5.64
N VAL A 269 7.20 21.41 -5.99
CA VAL A 269 8.12 22.23 -5.19
C VAL A 269 7.48 22.61 -3.85
N GLY A 270 6.20 23.01 -3.86
CA GLY A 270 5.41 23.22 -2.66
C GLY A 270 5.35 22.01 -1.71
N LEU A 271 5.30 20.78 -2.24
CA LEU A 271 5.35 19.57 -1.42
C LEU A 271 6.71 19.38 -0.75
N ILE A 272 7.82 19.62 -1.47
CA ILE A 272 9.18 19.57 -0.91
C ILE A 272 9.32 20.61 0.22
N ILE A 273 8.82 21.82 0.02
CA ILE A 273 8.86 22.89 1.03
C ILE A 273 8.09 22.45 2.29
N LYS A 274 6.89 21.89 2.14
CA LYS A 274 6.09 21.36 3.26
C LYS A 274 6.82 20.22 3.99
N ALA A 275 7.38 19.28 3.25
CA ALA A 275 8.15 18.16 3.79
C ALA A 275 9.36 18.63 4.61
N ARG A 276 10.13 19.59 4.06
CA ARG A 276 11.26 20.21 4.73
C ARG A 276 10.83 20.89 6.03
N HIS A 277 9.78 21.70 5.97
CA HIS A 277 9.27 22.43 7.13
C HIS A 277 8.81 21.47 8.24
N PHE A 278 8.06 20.43 7.87
CA PHE A 278 7.60 19.38 8.78
C PHE A 278 8.78 18.70 9.49
N LEU A 279 9.83 18.31 8.75
CA LEU A 279 11.01 17.69 9.34
C LEU A 279 11.73 18.62 10.31
N LEU A 280 11.98 19.87 9.92
CA LEU A 280 12.67 20.86 10.77
C LEU A 280 11.89 21.15 12.07
N GLN A 281 10.56 21.07 12.04
CA GLN A 281 9.72 21.20 13.24
C GLN A 281 9.68 19.92 14.09
N SER A 282 9.77 18.75 13.47
CA SER A 282 9.67 17.46 14.14
C SER A 282 10.98 17.05 14.82
N ILE A 283 12.13 17.33 14.20
CA ILE A 283 13.48 16.95 14.68
C ILE A 283 13.71 17.37 16.15
N PRO A 284 13.43 18.62 16.58
CA PRO A 284 13.63 19.00 17.98
C PRO A 284 12.76 18.20 18.97
N ARG A 285 11.59 17.73 18.55
CA ARG A 285 10.59 17.04 19.38
C ARG A 285 10.78 15.52 19.45
N CYS A 286 11.61 14.95 18.57
CA CYS A 286 11.83 13.50 18.52
C CYS A 286 12.66 12.99 19.72
N PRO A 287 12.38 11.78 20.23
CA PRO A 287 13.19 11.15 21.26
C PRO A 287 14.57 10.77 20.70
N GLU A 288 15.55 10.64 21.59
CA GLU A 288 16.95 10.39 21.21
C GLU A 288 17.14 9.08 20.45
N LYS A 289 16.35 8.05 20.80
CA LYS A 289 16.35 6.75 20.13
C LYS A 289 16.03 6.84 18.63
N SER A 290 15.25 7.84 18.22
CA SER A 290 14.92 8.08 16.82
C SER A 290 16.11 8.54 15.96
N PHE A 291 17.20 8.97 16.59
CA PHE A 291 18.42 9.42 15.90
C PHE A 291 19.42 8.28 15.65
N ALA A 292 19.15 7.07 16.15
CA ALA A 292 19.98 5.90 15.87
C ALA A 292 20.11 5.67 14.35
N ASN A 293 21.34 5.45 13.89
CA ASN A 293 21.66 5.17 12.48
C ASN A 293 21.28 6.30 11.49
N MET A 294 21.06 7.54 11.95
CA MET A 294 20.84 8.69 11.05
C MET A 294 22.08 9.02 10.21
N ALA A 295 23.26 8.90 10.79
CA ALA A 295 24.52 9.19 10.10
C ALA A 295 24.73 8.29 8.87
N GLU A 296 24.33 7.01 8.95
CA GLU A 296 24.39 6.07 7.83
C GLU A 296 23.42 6.48 6.70
N LEU A 297 22.20 6.89 7.06
CA LEU A 297 21.19 7.35 6.11
C LEU A 297 21.65 8.61 5.36
N LEU A 298 22.30 9.54 6.06
CA LEU A 298 22.83 10.76 5.46
C LEU A 298 24.10 10.48 4.62
N ALA A 299 24.98 9.58 5.07
CA ALA A 299 26.20 9.24 4.33
C ALA A 299 25.91 8.55 2.99
N THR A 300 24.82 7.80 2.91
CA THR A 300 24.39 7.12 1.68
C THR A 300 23.66 8.05 0.69
N SER A 301 23.26 9.25 1.12
CA SER A 301 22.52 10.21 0.30
C SER A 301 23.40 11.39 -0.11
N GLY A 302 23.96 11.35 -1.32
CA GLY A 302 24.85 12.42 -1.83
C GLY A 302 24.17 13.77 -2.11
N HIS A 303 22.86 13.90 -1.89
CA HIS A 303 22.04 15.08 -2.23
C HIS A 303 21.18 15.53 -1.03
N CYS A 304 21.73 15.50 0.18
CA CYS A 304 20.99 15.95 1.35
C CYS A 304 20.75 17.46 1.31
N ASP A 305 19.55 17.85 1.75
CA ASP A 305 19.26 19.22 2.11
C ASP A 305 20.17 19.66 3.28
N PRO A 306 20.95 20.75 3.14
CA PRO A 306 21.91 21.17 4.15
C PRO A 306 21.25 21.60 5.46
N GLU A 307 20.03 22.17 5.42
CA GLU A 307 19.33 22.60 6.64
C GLU A 307 18.83 21.41 7.45
N VAL A 308 18.21 20.42 6.78
CA VAL A 308 17.75 19.19 7.43
C VAL A 308 18.94 18.41 7.99
N SER A 309 20.04 18.33 7.23
CA SER A 309 21.27 17.65 7.68
C SER A 309 21.87 18.32 8.92
N ALA A 310 21.98 19.65 8.93
CA ALA A 310 22.49 20.39 10.07
C ALA A 310 21.59 20.23 11.31
N ALA A 311 20.26 20.25 11.14
CA ALA A 311 19.32 20.02 12.22
C ALA A 311 19.45 18.60 12.82
N LEU A 312 19.62 17.57 11.98
CA LEU A 312 19.84 16.20 12.45
C LEU A 312 21.19 16.03 13.17
N LEU A 313 22.26 16.59 12.61
CA LEU A 313 23.61 16.50 13.19
C LEU A 313 23.72 17.24 14.52
N SER A 314 23.15 18.44 14.62
CA SER A 314 23.15 19.22 15.87
C SER A 314 22.43 18.49 17.01
N ARG A 315 21.30 17.85 16.74
CA ARG A 315 20.60 17.02 17.74
C ARG A 315 21.38 15.77 18.12
N HIS A 316 21.97 15.07 17.15
CA HIS A 316 22.79 13.89 17.44
C HIS A 316 24.03 14.23 18.30
N GLN A 317 24.69 15.37 18.04
CA GLN A 317 25.84 15.82 18.83
C GLN A 317 25.46 16.20 20.26
N ALA A 318 24.35 16.92 20.45
CA ALA A 318 23.85 17.28 21.78
C ALA A 318 23.56 16.04 22.65
N VAL A 319 23.05 14.95 22.06
CA VAL A 319 22.81 13.68 22.76
C VAL A 319 24.13 12.99 23.13
N SER A 320 25.13 13.03 22.25
CA SER A 320 26.43 12.38 22.48
C SER A 320 27.26 13.09 23.57
N ASP A 321 27.09 14.41 23.73
CA ASP A 321 27.77 15.19 24.77
C ASP A 321 27.14 14.97 26.16
N ASP A 322 25.83 14.71 26.27
CA ASP A 322 25.15 14.51 27.56
C ASP A 322 25.54 13.16 28.21
N ASP A 323 25.82 12.13 27.40
CA ASP A 323 26.35 10.84 27.86
C ASP A 323 27.77 10.94 28.46
N LEU A 324 28.52 12.01 28.18
CA LEU A 324 29.87 12.24 28.70
C LEU A 324 29.89 12.93 30.08
N TYR A 325 28.74 13.39 30.58
CA TYR A 325 28.60 14.02 31.90
C TYR A 325 27.93 13.10 32.94
N GLN A 326 28.19 11.79 32.91
CA GLN A 326 27.94 10.96 34.09
C GLN A 326 28.87 11.41 35.23
N GLU A 327 28.30 12.22 36.12
CA GLU A 327 28.88 12.70 37.37
C GLU A 327 29.48 11.52 38.16
N PRO A 328 30.76 11.56 38.57
CA PRO A 328 31.36 10.47 39.30
C PRO A 328 30.64 10.32 40.64
N HIS A 329 29.99 9.16 40.84
CA HIS A 329 29.44 8.76 42.13
C HIS A 329 30.58 8.70 43.16
N LEU A 330 30.72 9.75 43.96
CA LEU A 330 31.57 9.75 45.13
C LEU A 330 30.91 8.87 46.20
N PHE A 331 31.65 7.83 46.59
CA PHE A 331 31.36 6.95 47.72
C PHE A 331 31.17 7.72 49.03
#